data_AF-A0A0G4M325-F1
#
_entry.id   AF-A0A0G4M325-F1
#
_cell.length_a   1.000
_cell.length_b   1.000
_cell.length_c   1.000
_cell.angle_alpha   90.00
_cell.angle_beta   90.00
_cell.angle_gamma   90.00
#
_symmetry.space_group_name_H-M   'P 1'
#
loop_
_entity.id
_entity.type
_entity.pdbx_description
1 polymer ?
#
loop_
_entity_poly.entity_id
_entity_poly.type
_entity_poly.pdbx_seq_one_letter_code
_entity_poly.pdbx_strand_id
1 'polypeptide(L)'
;QQQQKITAEVNVPQSKYDYVALEPAIIETPQLRDMGEATPPLEWIGLHRDRMPNLTHQIVIVSLLELAGEVEDAYGRIMGSS
;
A
#
# COMPACT_ATOMS: atom_id res chain seq x y z
N GLN A 1 -8.25 11.62 17.54
CA GLN A 1 -7.46 10.44 17.11
C GLN A 1 -6.20 10.99 16.43
N GLN A 2 -5.00 10.60 16.88
CA GLN A 2 -3.75 11.07 16.30
C GLN A 2 -3.46 10.27 15.03
N GLN A 3 -3.41 10.97 13.89
CA GLN A 3 -3.11 10.39 12.59
C GLN A 3 -1.66 9.89 12.62
N GLN A 4 -1.47 8.56 12.61
CA GLN A 4 -0.14 7.96 12.57
C GLN A 4 0.54 8.36 11.26
N LYS A 5 1.60 9.15 11.38
CA LYS A 5 2.38 9.65 10.25
C LYS A 5 3.25 8.50 9.73
N ILE A 6 3.06 8.14 8.45
CA ILE A 6 3.74 6.99 7.81
C ILE A 6 5.22 7.30 7.51
N THR A 7 5.59 8.59 7.50
CA THR A 7 6.96 9.03 7.17
C THR A 7 7.83 9.03 8.43
N ALA A 8 8.98 8.35 8.37
CA ALA A 8 10.00 8.42 9.41
C ALA A 8 10.40 9.88 9.64
N GLU A 9 10.22 10.37 10.86
CA GLU A 9 10.65 11.71 11.23
C GLU A 9 12.18 11.71 11.36
N VAL A 10 12.85 12.15 10.30
CA VAL A 10 14.31 12.36 10.34
C VAL A 10 14.56 13.71 10.98
N ASN A 11 15.08 13.70 12.22
CA ASN A 11 15.53 14.90 12.89
C ASN A 11 16.85 15.38 12.26
N VAL A 12 16.74 16.22 11.23
CA VAL A 12 17.89 16.88 10.62
C VAL A 12 18.22 18.17 11.39
N PRO A 13 19.51 18.45 11.66
CA PRO A 13 19.89 19.73 12.25
C PRO A 13 19.40 20.87 11.37
N GLN A 14 18.69 21.82 11.97
CA GLN A 14 18.21 23.00 11.26
C GLN A 14 19.40 23.82 10.76
N SER A 15 19.39 24.15 9.47
CA SER A 15 20.39 25.01 8.86
C SER A 15 20.38 26.39 9.53
N LYS A 16 21.55 27.03 9.64
CA LYS A 16 21.68 28.43 10.10
C LYS A 16 21.24 29.45 9.01
N TYR A 17 21.08 28.98 7.77
CA TYR A 17 20.77 29.84 6.63
C TYR A 17 19.32 29.63 6.17
N ASP A 18 18.65 30.73 5.85
CA ASP A 18 17.32 30.72 5.24
C ASP A 18 17.46 30.43 3.74
N TYR A 19 16.86 29.34 3.30
CA TYR A 19 16.83 28.97 1.88
C TYR A 19 15.77 29.80 1.14
N VAL A 20 16.20 30.58 0.15
CA VAL A 20 15.33 31.28 -0.79
C VAL A 20 15.41 30.57 -2.13
N ALA A 21 14.34 29.88 -2.53
CA ALA A 21 14.27 29.22 -3.82
C ALA A 21 14.30 30.28 -4.94
N LEU A 22 15.22 30.12 -5.89
CA LEU A 22 15.29 31.00 -7.07
C LEU A 22 14.12 30.73 -8.04
N GLU A 23 13.64 29.48 -8.07
CA GLU A 23 12.54 29.02 -8.90
C GLU A 23 11.67 28.01 -8.11
N PRO A 24 10.40 27.84 -8.48
CA PRO A 24 9.55 26.81 -7.90
C PRO A 24 10.15 25.41 -8.08
N ALA A 25 10.08 24.57 -7.05
CA ALA A 25 10.53 23.19 -7.14
C ALA A 25 9.70 22.43 -8.19
N ILE A 26 10.37 21.81 -9.15
CA ILE A 26 9.75 20.89 -10.10
C ILE A 26 9.64 19.55 -9.39
N ILE A 27 8.50 19.33 -8.72
CA ILE A 27 8.20 18.04 -8.08
C ILE A 27 7.59 17.15 -9.15
N GLU A 28 8.37 16.19 -9.66
CA GLU A 28 7.81 15.15 -10.50
C GLU A 28 6.81 14.35 -9.67
N THR A 29 5.54 14.38 -10.08
CA THR A 29 4.57 13.45 -9.51
C THR A 29 4.93 12.07 -10.05
N PRO A 30 5.27 11.10 -9.20
CA PRO A 30 5.62 9.77 -9.67
C PRO A 30 4.45 9.24 -10.51
N GLN A 31 4.75 8.76 -11.72
CA GLN A 31 3.70 8.18 -12.54
C GLN A 31 3.28 6.86 -11.89
N LEU A 32 2.02 6.43 -12.07
CA LEU A 32 1.53 5.14 -11.54
C LEU A 32 2.42 3.95 -11.94
N ARG A 33 3.12 4.03 -13.08
CA ARG A 33 4.11 3.03 -13.51
C ARG A 33 5.35 2.95 -12.61
N ASP A 34 5.73 4.07 -12.00
CA ASP A 34 6.90 4.18 -11.11
C ASP A 34 6.55 3.78 -9.67
N MET A 35 5.26 3.62 -9.35
CA MET A 35 4.76 3.16 -8.05
C MET A 35 4.91 1.64 -7.84
N GLY A 36 5.34 0.88 -8.87
CA GLY A 36 5.63 -0.55 -8.79
C GLY A 36 4.41 -1.46 -8.52
N GLU A 37 4.67 -2.69 -8.06
CA GLU A 37 3.70 -3.70 -7.58
C GLU A 37 3.04 -3.31 -6.23
N ALA A 38 2.94 -2.03 -5.92
CA ALA A 38 2.18 -1.62 -4.75
C ALA A 38 0.73 -2.05 -5.00
N THR A 39 0.28 -3.11 -4.31
CA THR A 39 -1.12 -3.53 -4.35
C THR A 39 -1.96 -2.29 -4.10
N PRO A 40 -2.74 -1.83 -5.09
CA PRO A 40 -3.41 -0.55 -4.99
C PRO A 40 -4.32 -0.55 -3.76
N PRO A 41 -4.43 0.58 -3.03
CA PRO A 41 -5.35 0.70 -1.90
C PRO A 41 -6.76 0.27 -2.31
N LEU A 42 -7.44 -0.52 -1.49
CA LEU A 42 -8.75 -1.05 -1.86
C LEU A 42 -9.82 0.04 -1.97
N GLU A 43 -9.58 1.20 -1.38
CA GLU A 43 -10.41 2.39 -1.51
C GLU A 43 -10.47 2.88 -2.97
N TRP A 44 -9.47 2.57 -3.80
CA TRP A 44 -9.45 2.95 -5.22
C TRP A 44 -10.45 2.15 -6.07
N ILE A 45 -10.74 0.91 -5.69
CA ILE A 45 -11.80 0.10 -6.32
C ILE A 45 -13.16 0.30 -5.62
N GLY A 46 -13.27 1.28 -4.71
CA GLY A 46 -14.50 1.62 -3.99
C GLY A 46 -14.77 0.79 -2.74
N LEU A 47 -13.82 -0.02 -2.28
CA LEU A 47 -13.96 -0.82 -1.07
C LEU A 47 -13.47 -0.04 0.15
N HIS A 48 -14.40 0.58 0.87
CA HIS A 48 -14.15 1.26 2.14
C HIS A 48 -14.30 0.30 3.33
N ARG A 49 -13.18 -0.32 3.75
CA ARG A 49 -13.16 -1.34 4.81
C ARG A 49 -13.80 -0.86 6.12
N ASP A 50 -13.60 0.42 6.44
CA ASP A 50 -14.06 1.06 7.69
C ASP A 50 -15.58 1.19 7.77
N ARG A 51 -16.26 1.26 6.61
CA ARG A 51 -17.72 1.46 6.56
C ARG A 51 -18.50 0.15 6.68
N MET A 52 -17.86 -0.99 6.37
CA MET A 52 -18.49 -2.31 6.41
C MET A 52 -17.53 -3.39 6.94
N PRO A 53 -16.98 -3.23 8.16
CA PRO A 53 -15.88 -4.05 8.67
C PRO A 53 -16.20 -5.56 8.69
N ASN A 54 -17.43 -5.92 9.07
CA ASN A 54 -17.86 -7.32 9.15
C ASN A 54 -18.01 -7.96 7.76
N LEU A 55 -18.55 -7.22 6.79
CA LEU A 55 -18.73 -7.71 5.42
C LEU A 55 -17.38 -7.83 4.71
N THR A 56 -16.55 -6.79 4.83
CA THR A 56 -15.22 -6.76 4.24
C THR A 56 -14.37 -7.90 4.78
N HIS A 57 -14.33 -8.12 6.10
CA HIS A 57 -13.54 -9.21 6.66
C HIS A 57 -14.12 -10.58 6.31
N GLN A 58 -15.36 -10.87 6.72
CA GLN A 58 -15.90 -12.22 6.71
C GLN A 58 -16.23 -12.72 5.30
N ILE A 59 -16.67 -11.83 4.41
CA ILE A 59 -17.15 -12.24 3.09
C ILE A 59 -16.08 -12.07 2.03
N VAL A 60 -15.28 -11.00 2.06
CA VAL A 60 -14.31 -10.70 0.99
C VAL A 60 -12.91 -11.17 1.35
N ILE A 61 -12.41 -10.83 2.54
CA ILE A 61 -11.03 -11.14 2.90
C ILE A 61 -10.86 -12.65 3.12
N VAL A 62 -11.69 -13.26 3.99
CA VAL A 62 -11.55 -14.70 4.30
C VAL A 62 -11.66 -15.57 3.04
N SER A 63 -12.62 -15.30 2.17
CA SER A 63 -12.83 -16.08 0.94
C SER A 63 -11.68 -15.92 -0.07
N LEU A 64 -11.08 -14.74 -0.20
CA LEU A 64 -9.90 -14.54 -1.04
C LEU A 64 -8.67 -15.28 -0.48
N LEU A 65 -8.47 -15.30 0.84
CA LEU A 65 -7.38 -16.05 1.46
C LEU A 65 -7.57 -17.56 1.28
N GLU A 66 -8.80 -18.07 1.45
CA GLU A 66 -9.12 -19.47 1.21
C GLU A 66 -8.84 -19.87 -0.24
N LEU A 67 -9.27 -19.05 -1.20
CA LEU A 67 -9.00 -19.29 -2.62
C LEU A 67 -7.50 -19.27 -2.93
N ALA A 68 -6.76 -18.30 -2.38
CA ALA A 68 -5.32 -18.22 -2.57
C ALA A 68 -4.60 -19.46 -2.02
N GLY A 69 -5.01 -19.95 -0.84
CA GLY A 69 -4.47 -21.18 -0.25
C GLY A 69 -4.78 -22.43 -1.09
N GLU A 70 -6.00 -22.54 -1.62
CA GLU A 70 -6.36 -23.67 -2.50
C GLU A 70 -5.53 -23.68 -3.79
N VAL A 71 -5.30 -22.50 -4.37
CA VAL A 71 -4.43 -22.35 -5.55
C VAL A 71 -2.99 -22.70 -5.21
N GLU A 72 -2.47 -22.25 -4.05
CA GLU A 72 -1.13 -22.56 -3.57
C GLU A 72 -0.94 -24.07 -3.37
N ASP A 73 -1.90 -24.74 -2.73
CA ASP A 73 -1.90 -26.20 -2.54
C ASP A 73 -1.90 -26.95 -3.88
N ALA A 74 -2.74 -26.53 -4.84
CA ALA A 74 -2.79 -27.13 -6.16
C ALA A 74 -1.46 -26.96 -6.91
N TYR A 75 -0.87 -25.76 -6.86
CA TYR A 75 0.43 -25.49 -7.46
C TYR A 75 1.56 -26.26 -6.78
N GLY A 76 1.52 -26.36 -5.45
CA GLY A 76 2.49 -27.11 -4.65
C GLY A 76 2.49 -28.60 -4.99
N ARG A 77 1.34 -29.21 -5.27
CA ARG A 77 1.25 -30.61 -5.72
C ARG A 77 1.86 -30.82 -7.11
N ILE A 78 1.62 -29.87 -8.02
CA ILE A 78 2.15 -29.93 -9.39
C ILE A 78 3.67 -29.77 -9.38
N MET A 79 4.20 -28.78 -8.64
CA MET A 79 5.65 -28.50 -8.57
C MET A 79 6.43 -29.42 -7.62
N GLY A 80 5.80 -29.95 -6.57
CA GLY A 80 6.40 -30.88 -5.61
C GLY A 80 6.44 -32.33 -6.11
N SER A 81 5.85 -32.62 -7.27
CA SER A 81 6.02 -33.88 -8.00
C SER A 81 7.25 -33.80 -8.92
N SER A 82 8.45 -33.71 -8.35
CA SER A 82 9.70 -33.86 -9.10
C SER A 82 10.75 -34.64 -8.33
#